data_AF-A0A4V3P0C9-F1
#
_entry.id   AF-A0A4V3P0C9-F1
#
_cell.length_a   1.000
_cell.length_b   1.000
_cell.length_c   1.000
_cell.angle_alpha   90.00
_cell.angle_beta   90.00
_cell.angle_gamma   90.00
#
_symmetry.space_group_name_H-M   'P 1'
#
loop_
_entity.id
_entity.type
_entity.pdbx_description
1 polymer ?
#
loop_
_entity_poly.entity_id
_entity_poly.type
_entity_poly.pdbx_seq_one_letter_code
_entity_poly.pdbx_strand_id
1 'polypeptide(L)'
;MGVIIDTLIIGLGEPTILTRAFPACEITRLTRGDAMLQRYRVTLKSEDEERYFDFLQDHCIAMTSNRFYFRMKNDQIFAERMKARLAGVRSGGRIR
;
A
#
# COMPACT_ATOMS: atom_id res chain seq x y z
N MET A 1 -16.70 -7.84 8.22
CA MET A 1 -15.40 -7.29 8.66
C MET A 1 -14.26 -8.10 8.04
N GLY A 2 -13.61 -7.55 7.01
CA GLY A 2 -12.41 -8.17 6.41
C GLY A 2 -11.15 -7.84 7.20
N VAL A 3 -10.16 -8.74 7.19
CA VAL A 3 -8.82 -8.46 7.73
C VAL A 3 -7.83 -8.47 6.57
N ILE A 4 -7.10 -7.38 6.40
CA ILE A 4 -6.03 -7.27 5.42
C ILE A 4 -4.73 -7.59 6.15
N ILE A 5 -4.09 -8.69 5.78
CA ILE A 5 -2.71 -8.99 6.18
C ILE A 5 -1.85 -8.82 4.94
N ASP A 6 -0.83 -7.98 5.06
CA ASP A 6 0.07 -7.66 3.97
C ASP A 6 1.51 -7.57 4.47
N THR A 7 2.46 -7.71 3.56
CA THR A 7 3.88 -7.51 3.84
C THR A 7 4.42 -6.45 2.90
N LEU A 8 4.99 -5.39 3.49
CA LEU A 8 5.59 -4.26 2.80
C LEU A 8 7.11 -4.27 2.98
N ILE A 9 7.84 -3.83 1.96
CA ILE A 9 9.28 -3.55 2.02
C ILE A 9 9.44 -2.03 1.87
N ILE A 10 9.56 -1.34 3.00
CA ILE A 10 9.56 0.13 3.05
C ILE A 10 10.69 0.61 3.96
N GLY A 11 11.07 1.89 3.85
CA GLY A 11 12.05 2.49 4.74
C GLY A 11 11.55 2.64 6.18
N LEU A 12 12.42 3.20 7.02
CA LEU A 12 12.17 3.34 8.46
C LEU A 12 11.09 4.39 8.78
N GLY A 13 10.80 5.33 7.87
CA GLY A 13 9.87 6.44 8.09
C GLY A 13 8.44 6.16 7.64
N GLU A 14 8.26 5.35 6.60
CA GLU A 14 6.96 5.05 6.00
C GLU A 14 5.94 4.37 6.93
N PRO A 15 6.32 3.50 7.91
CA PRO A 15 5.37 2.95 8.87
C PRO A 15 4.56 4.01 9.62
N THR A 16 5.15 5.16 9.90
CA THR A 16 4.48 6.28 10.58
C THR A 16 3.39 6.91 9.71
N ILE A 17 3.58 6.90 8.39
CA ILE A 17 2.59 7.43 7.43
C ILE A 17 1.38 6.48 7.38
N LEU A 18 1.63 5.16 7.39
CA LEU A 18 0.59 4.13 7.45
C LEU A 18 -0.26 4.23 8.73
N THR A 19 0.37 4.33 9.90
CA THR A 19 -0.38 4.44 11.17
C THR A 19 -1.16 5.73 11.30
N ARG A 20 -0.74 6.82 10.64
CA ARG A 20 -1.52 8.07 10.56
C ARG A 20 -2.76 7.92 9.66
N ALA A 21 -2.61 7.26 8.52
CA ALA A 21 -3.72 7.06 7.58
C ALA A 21 -4.71 5.98 8.06
N PHE A 22 -4.21 4.98 8.77
CA PHE A 22 -4.96 3.85 9.30
C PHE A 22 -4.64 3.64 10.81
N PRO A 23 -5.25 4.42 11.72
CA PRO A 23 -4.92 4.36 13.15
C PRO A 23 -5.14 3.00 13.81
N ALA A 24 -6.04 2.18 13.25
CA ALA A 24 -6.33 0.84 13.73
C ALA A 24 -5.41 -0.25 13.12
N CYS A 25 -4.41 0.12 12.31
CA CYS A 25 -3.48 -0.84 11.74
C CYS A 25 -2.44 -1.30 12.78
N GLU A 26 -2.10 -2.58 12.74
CA GLU A 26 -1.01 -3.17 13.52
C GLU A 26 0.19 -3.37 12.57
N ILE A 27 1.35 -2.82 12.92
CA ILE A 27 2.57 -2.93 12.12
C ILE A 27 3.65 -3.66 12.93
N THR A 28 4.13 -4.78 12.40
CA THR A 28 5.19 -5.59 13.01
C THR A 28 6.40 -5.64 12.10
N ARG A 29 7.55 -5.18 12.57
CA ARG A 29 8.83 -5.31 11.87
C ARG A 29 9.26 -6.78 11.82
N LEU A 30 9.57 -7.28 10.63
CA LEU A 30 10.01 -8.66 10.39
C LEU A 30 11.52 -8.77 10.17
N THR A 31 12.16 -7.74 9.62
CA THR A 31 13.61 -7.73 9.40
C THR A 31 14.36 -7.43 10.71
N ARG A 32 15.49 -8.10 10.93
CA ARG A 32 16.43 -7.83 12.02
C ARG A 32 17.60 -6.98 11.49
N GLY A 33 18.02 -5.96 12.23
CA GLY A 33 19.17 -5.09 11.89
C GLY A 33 18.83 -3.84 11.06
N ASP A 34 19.78 -2.92 10.90
CA ASP A 34 19.52 -1.51 10.52
C ASP A 34 19.62 -1.20 9.03
N ALA A 35 19.16 -2.13 8.18
CA ALA A 35 19.03 -1.87 6.75
C ALA A 35 18.11 -0.67 6.47
N MET A 36 18.43 0.10 5.41
CA MET A 36 17.61 1.25 4.98
C MET A 36 16.19 0.85 4.60
N LEU A 37 16.01 -0.36 4.05
CA LEU A 37 14.71 -0.96 3.75
C LEU A 37 14.44 -2.11 4.72
N GLN A 38 13.22 -2.16 5.25
CA GLN A 38 12.79 -3.12 6.25
C GLN A 38 11.50 -3.80 5.80
N ARG A 39 11.36 -5.08 6.16
CA ARG A 39 10.11 -5.81 5.97
C ARG A 39 9.20 -5.54 7.14
N TYR A 40 7.97 -5.13 6.85
CA TYR A 40 6.91 -4.96 7.83
C TYR A 40 5.72 -5.82 7.46
N ARG A 41 5.15 -6.51 8.46
CA ARG A 41 3.81 -7.07 8.37
C ARG A 41 2.82 -6.00 8.78
N VAL A 42 1.89 -5.67 7.90
CA VAL A 42 0.80 -4.74 8.19
C VAL A 42 -0.48 -5.54 8.30
N THR A 43 -1.21 -5.34 9.39
CA THR A 43 -2.52 -5.94 9.62
C THR A 43 -3.54 -4.83 9.80
N LEU A 44 -4.48 -4.71 8.87
CA LEU A 44 -5.57 -3.74 8.96
C LEU A 44 -6.88 -4.47 9.24
N LYS A 45 -7.56 -4.05 10.30
CA LYS A 45 -8.98 -4.34 10.52
C LYS A 45 -9.78 -3.28 9.78
N SER A 46 -9.85 -3.40 8.46
CA SER A 46 -10.53 -2.44 7.57
C SER A 46 -11.61 -3.13 6.76
N GLU A 47 -12.77 -2.50 6.65
CA GLU A 47 -13.81 -2.92 5.71
C GLU A 47 -13.56 -2.42 4.29
N ASP A 48 -12.67 -1.43 4.15
CA ASP A 48 -12.32 -0.82 2.87
C ASP A 48 -10.88 -1.18 2.49
N GLU A 49 -10.75 -2.27 1.73
CA GLU A 49 -9.50 -2.73 1.14
C GLU A 49 -9.06 -1.85 -0.04
N GLU A 50 -9.99 -1.20 -0.72
CA GLU A 50 -9.70 -0.37 -1.89
C GLU A 50 -8.93 0.88 -1.48
N ARG A 51 -9.39 1.55 -0.41
CA ARG A 51 -8.69 2.69 0.18
C ARG A 51 -7.26 2.35 0.59
N TYR A 52 -7.01 1.13 1.06
CA TYR A 52 -5.65 0.69 1.39
C TYR A 52 -4.76 0.60 0.15
N PHE A 53 -5.23 -0.03 -0.93
CA PHE A 53 -4.44 -0.14 -2.16
C PHE A 53 -4.24 1.19 -2.88
N ASP A 54 -5.25 2.06 -2.85
CA ASP A 54 -5.15 3.44 -3.32
C ASP A 54 -4.07 4.20 -2.55
N PHE A 55 -4.07 4.11 -1.21
CA PHE A 55 -3.04 4.72 -0.37
C PHE A 55 -1.64 4.20 -0.74
N LEU A 56 -1.46 2.88 -0.88
CA LEU A 56 -0.16 2.32 -1.24
C LEU A 56 0.33 2.86 -2.60
N GLN A 57 -0.58 3.06 -3.55
CA GLN A 57 -0.28 3.59 -4.87
C GLN A 57 0.08 5.08 -4.80
N ASP A 58 -0.70 5.88 -4.08
CA ASP A 58 -0.49 7.33 -3.93
C ASP A 58 0.83 7.64 -3.20
N HIS A 59 1.29 6.72 -2.33
CA HIS A 59 2.59 6.81 -1.64
C HIS A 59 3.74 6.09 -2.37
N CYS A 60 3.54 5.61 -3.60
CA CYS A 60 4.55 4.92 -4.40
C CYS A 60 5.14 3.66 -3.75
N ILE A 61 4.44 3.03 -2.80
CA ILE A 61 4.87 1.82 -2.09
C ILE A 61 4.07 0.57 -2.49
N ALA A 62 3.11 0.70 -3.41
CA ALA A 62 2.26 -0.39 -3.88
C ALA A 62 3.02 -1.62 -4.38
N MET A 63 4.10 -1.46 -5.13
CA MET A 63 4.87 -2.60 -5.66
C MET A 63 5.69 -3.33 -4.57
N THR A 64 5.81 -2.75 -3.39
CA THR A 64 6.45 -3.39 -2.23
C THR A 64 5.48 -4.29 -1.47
N SER A 65 4.17 -4.15 -1.74
CA SER A 65 3.10 -4.98 -1.18
C SER A 65 2.97 -6.28 -1.95
N ASN A 66 3.14 -7.39 -1.23
CA ASN A 66 2.88 -8.71 -1.78
C ASN A 66 1.42 -8.87 -2.21
N ARG A 67 0.47 -8.32 -1.44
CA ARG A 67 -0.95 -8.43 -1.74
C ARG A 67 -1.35 -7.59 -2.96
N PHE A 68 -0.84 -6.37 -3.08
CA PHE A 68 -1.05 -5.52 -4.25
C PHE A 68 -0.47 -6.18 -5.50
N TYR A 69 0.77 -6.68 -5.44
CA TYR A 69 1.39 -7.39 -6.55
C TYR A 69 0.59 -8.64 -6.96
N PHE A 70 0.14 -9.42 -5.97
CA PHE A 70 -0.70 -10.58 -6.23
C PHE A 70 -2.02 -10.21 -6.92
N ARG A 71 -2.73 -9.17 -6.44
CA ARG A 71 -3.98 -8.72 -7.07
C ARG A 71 -3.72 -8.15 -8.47
N MET A 72 -2.68 -7.35 -8.67
CA MET A 72 -2.29 -6.84 -9.99
C MET A 72 -2.08 -7.95 -11.03
N LYS A 73 -1.60 -9.13 -10.59
CA LYS A 73 -1.34 -10.26 -11.49
C LYS A 73 -2.57 -11.14 -11.73
N ASN A 74 -3.45 -11.29 -10.74
CA ASN A 74 -4.51 -12.31 -10.74
C ASN A 74 -5.93 -11.73 -10.86
N ASP A 75 -6.11 -10.42 -10.68
CA ASP A 75 -7.41 -9.74 -10.73
C ASP A 75 -7.36 -8.65 -11.81
N GLN A 76 -7.95 -8.97 -12.98
CA GLN A 76 -7.93 -8.08 -14.14
C GLN A 76 -8.66 -6.76 -13.89
N ILE A 77 -9.80 -6.80 -13.19
CA ILE A 77 -10.61 -5.61 -12.89
C ILE A 77 -9.82 -4.68 -11.97
N PHE A 78 -9.18 -5.24 -10.94
CA PHE A 78 -8.29 -4.48 -10.08
C PHE A 78 -7.12 -3.87 -10.86
N ALA A 79 -6.46 -4.66 -11.71
CA ALA A 79 -5.31 -4.18 -12.48
C ALA A 79 -5.69 -3.04 -13.44
N GLU A 80 -6.83 -3.16 -14.15
CA GLU A 80 -7.34 -2.12 -15.04
C GLU A 80 -7.69 -0.84 -14.27
N ARG A 81 -8.34 -0.96 -13.11
CA ARG A 81 -8.65 0.18 -12.25
C ARG A 81 -7.39 0.92 -11.79
N MET A 82 -6.40 0.20 -11.27
CA MET A 82 -5.15 0.81 -10.78
C MET A 82 -4.35 1.45 -11.91
N LYS A 83 -4.32 0.83 -13.11
CA LYS A 83 -3.72 1.42 -14.32
C LYS A 83 -4.45 2.68 -14.79
N ALA A 84 -5.79 2.66 -14.80
CA ALA A 84 -6.60 3.81 -15.18
C ALA A 84 -6.37 5.00 -14.23
N ARG A 85 -6.18 4.75 -12.93
CA ARG A 85 -5.81 5.77 -11.95
C ARG A 85 -4.47 6.43 -12.29
N LEU A 86 -3.44 5.66 -12.66
CA LEU A 86 -2.15 6.22 -13.11
C LEU A 86 -2.28 7.08 -14.38
N ALA A 87 -3.11 6.64 -15.32
CA ALA A 87 -3.38 7.39 -16.54
C ALA A 87 -4.15 8.69 -16.26
N GLY A 88 -5.09 8.66 -15.29
CA GLY A 88 -5.87 9.83 -14.86
C GLY A 88 -5.08 10.86 -14.05
N VAL A 89 -4.11 10.44 -13.23
CA VAL A 89 -3.23 11.36 -12.49
C VAL A 89 -2.39 12.22 -13.44
N ARG A 90 -2.01 11.70 -14.62
CA ARG A 90 -1.31 12.50 -15.65
C ARG A 90 -2.19 13.57 -16.31
N SER A 91 -3.50 13.46 -16.21
CA SER A 91 -4.46 14.45 -16.75
C SER A 91 -4.85 15.52 -15.72
N GLY A 92 -4.39 15.40 -14.47
CA GLY A 92 -4.62 16.35 -13.37
C GLY A 92 -3.51 17.39 -13.17
N GLY A 93 -2.48 17.40 -14.03
CA GLY A 93 -1.47 18.46 -14.07
C GLY A 93 -2.03 19.76 -14.64
N ARG A 94 -3.03 20.35 -13.97
CA ARG A 94 -3.51 21.70 -14.27
C ARG A 94 -2.86 22.66 -13.27
N ILE A 95 -1.76 23.25 -13.74
CA ILE A 95 -1.24 24.58 -13.46
C ILE A 95 -1.96 25.32 -12.31
N ARG A 96 -1.22 25.57 -11.23
CA ARG A 96 -1.14 26.89 -10.60
C ARG A 96 0.28 27.14 -10.14
#